data_AF-A0AAD6X205-F1
#
_entry.id   AF-A0AAD6X205-F1
#
_cell.length_a   1.000
_cell.length_b   1.000
_cell.length_c   1.000
_cell.angle_alpha   90.00
_cell.angle_beta   90.00
_cell.angle_gamma   90.00
#
_symmetry.space_group_name_H-M   'P 1'
#
loop_
_entity.id
_entity.type
_entity.pdbx_description
1 polymer ?
#
loop_
_entity_poly.entity_id
_entity_poly.type
_entity_poly.pdbx_seq_one_letter_code
_entity_poly.pdbx_strand_id
1 'polypeptide(L)'
;MEDNCSNEEESYYSYPLNSNDEYHRTPNLATKEPSLAHLFASNDAPQPAQLAVLRQILRNNETTISKVESDISDVDSALEALTARRTALLHEKKILCFEKHQCRALTSPIRRLPPEIIGEIFIYFTPVLRFTRDYQSGNPDSPPKVAIPWYLGQICRYWRGIPLSLGFLWSIFDFRPGRRSRGLECTEKDTHWLLAAVESAKRRREQPGRQPDREYGLWSANEDATSYRFKGFHEAGGKDRDAELARRDLQVATTAENRRREHILALGSLELCLQRSGQGPFSSRLICHHYSRIIPLFEALCRSSHRLHHLTLVDLQEDLLHQFSQWNCKQLRRLELVFTTMTKFGPTFLWPPALTELALRNVYFDRDDIPWTQLSKYHEADCTWPYGPPDMRTRELRWAAYSQLTSMVELTIDFSNHLTPDNHPDDPVLLPKLERACFVFGNQRLFQFFDMPLLQNLTYSYLHDSWMEAIPHSATVNVPVPRSLSHLRTLRVRARSMDLPTIWSLGLGFRDILTRAPELTEIFIDVPCVSQSSSLRG
;
A
#
# COMPACT_ATOMS: atom_id res chain seq x y z
N MET A 1 9.81 36.78 -6.63
CA MET A 1 9.83 37.57 -5.37
C MET A 1 8.97 36.81 -4.38
N GLU A 2 9.58 35.85 -3.71
CA GLU A 2 8.90 34.98 -2.73
C GLU A 2 9.19 35.53 -1.34
N ASP A 3 8.15 36.03 -0.67
CA ASP A 3 8.20 36.46 0.72
C ASP A 3 8.15 35.23 1.64
N ASN A 4 9.33 34.86 2.15
CA ASN A 4 9.53 33.96 3.28
C ASN A 4 8.83 34.55 4.53
N CYS A 5 7.64 34.05 4.85
CA CYS A 5 6.90 34.39 6.06
C CYS A 5 6.55 33.15 6.88
N SER A 6 7.27 32.05 6.68
CA SER A 6 7.04 30.78 7.34
C SER A 6 8.36 30.28 7.92
N ASN A 7 8.38 30.08 9.23
CA ASN A 7 9.45 29.48 10.03
C ASN A 7 10.63 30.40 10.39
N GLU A 8 10.35 31.46 11.15
CA GLU A 8 11.30 31.86 12.20
C GLU A 8 10.90 31.07 13.45
N GLU A 9 11.45 29.85 13.58
CA GLU A 9 11.61 29.24 14.89
C GLU A 9 12.48 30.18 15.73
N GLU A 10 12.01 30.52 16.93
CA GLU A 10 12.71 31.35 17.90
C GLU A 10 14.03 30.67 18.30
N SER A 11 15.07 30.95 17.52
CA SER A 11 16.47 30.79 17.89
C SER A 11 16.71 31.65 19.13
N TYR A 12 16.72 30.99 20.28
CA TYR A 12 17.16 31.51 21.57
C TYR A 12 18.47 32.31 21.39
N TYR A 13 18.40 33.63 21.49
CA TYR A 13 19.58 34.48 21.46
C TYR A 13 20.44 34.16 22.67
N SER A 14 21.54 33.45 22.45
CA SER A 14 22.65 33.37 23.39
C SER A 14 23.31 34.75 23.42
N TYR A 15 23.03 35.52 24.47
CA TYR A 15 23.75 36.77 24.71
C TYR A 15 25.23 36.45 24.97
N PRO A 16 26.17 37.18 24.35
CA PRO A 16 27.57 37.06 24.74
C PRO A 16 27.70 37.54 26.19
N LEU A 17 28.19 36.65 27.05
CA LEU A 17 28.68 36.99 28.39
C LEU A 17 29.84 37.97 28.20
N ASN A 18 29.51 39.26 28.23
CA ASN A 18 30.51 40.31 28.19
C ASN A 18 31.18 40.34 29.58
N SER A 19 32.36 39.72 29.67
CA SER A 19 33.22 39.74 30.85
C SER A 19 33.83 41.13 31.04
N ASN A 20 33.02 42.09 31.49
CA ASN A 20 33.51 43.36 32.00
C ASN A 20 33.79 43.21 33.50
N ASP A 21 34.95 42.61 33.81
CA ASP A 21 35.56 42.52 35.15
C ASP A 21 36.09 43.89 35.66
N GLU A 22 35.56 45.01 35.16
CA GLU A 22 36.01 46.36 35.51
C GLU A 22 35.29 46.95 36.74
N TYR A 23 34.36 46.21 37.36
CA TYR A 23 33.54 46.68 38.48
C TYR A 23 34.22 46.68 39.86
N HIS A 24 35.49 46.29 39.96
CA HIS A 24 36.19 46.18 41.25
C HIS A 24 37.42 47.09 41.38
N ARG A 25 37.25 48.39 41.16
CA ARG A 25 38.06 49.41 41.88
C ARG A 25 37.17 50.53 42.36
N THR A 26 36.44 50.29 43.45
CA THR A 26 35.95 51.40 44.26
C THR A 26 37.17 52.15 44.81
N PRO A 27 37.34 53.45 44.52
CA PRO A 27 38.38 54.23 45.17
C PRO A 27 38.09 54.23 46.68
N ASN A 28 38.93 53.53 47.43
CA ASN A 28 38.83 53.42 48.88
C ASN A 28 38.76 54.85 49.46
N LEU A 29 37.91 55.12 50.45
CA LEU A 29 37.85 56.45 51.09
C LEU A 29 39.25 56.90 51.55
N ALA A 30 40.12 55.96 51.91
CA ALA A 30 41.52 56.20 52.24
C ALA A 30 42.35 56.83 51.09
N THR A 31 41.95 56.63 49.82
CA THR A 31 42.58 57.24 48.64
C THR A 31 42.00 58.60 48.27
N LYS A 32 40.72 58.87 48.59
CA LYS A 32 40.06 60.16 48.33
C LYS A 32 40.33 61.18 49.43
N GLU A 33 40.52 60.74 50.67
CA GLU A 33 40.80 61.58 51.82
C GLU A 33 41.94 60.98 52.66
N PRO A 34 43.21 61.30 52.33
CA PRO A 34 44.37 60.74 53.03
C PRO A 34 44.41 61.13 54.51
N SER A 35 43.74 62.21 54.90
CA SER A 35 43.57 62.65 56.30
C SER A 35 42.81 61.66 57.19
N LEU A 36 42.03 60.75 56.57
CA LEU A 36 41.22 59.74 57.24
C LEU A 36 41.84 58.34 57.14
N ALA A 37 42.92 58.16 56.38
CA ALA A 37 43.51 56.84 56.11
C ALA A 37 43.94 56.10 57.39
N HIS A 38 44.48 56.83 58.39
CA HIS A 38 44.90 56.23 59.66
C HIS A 38 43.72 55.65 60.47
N LEU A 39 42.49 56.17 60.32
CA LEU A 39 41.28 55.65 60.98
C LEU A 39 40.81 54.32 60.40
N PHE A 40 41.25 53.96 59.19
CA PHE A 40 40.97 52.65 58.59
C PHE A 40 42.01 51.59 59.00
N ALA A 41 43.17 52.03 59.47
CA ALA A 41 44.28 51.17 59.90
C ALA A 41 44.40 51.04 61.42
N SER A 42 43.73 51.91 62.19
CA SER A 42 43.73 51.98 63.65
C SER A 42 42.30 52.12 64.18
N ASN A 43 42.03 51.62 65.39
CA ASN A 43 40.74 51.74 66.05
C ASN A 43 40.62 53.05 66.88
N ASP A 44 41.35 54.09 66.48
CA ASP A 44 41.37 55.39 67.17
C ASP A 44 40.06 56.15 66.93
N ALA A 45 39.60 56.88 67.96
CA ALA A 45 38.41 57.70 67.83
C ALA A 45 38.68 58.91 66.90
N PRO A 46 37.80 59.21 65.92
CA PRO A 46 37.99 60.33 65.01
C PRO A 46 37.92 61.67 65.73
N GLN A 47 38.82 62.59 65.37
CA GLN A 47 38.80 63.95 65.93
C GLN A 47 37.58 64.75 65.43
N PRO A 48 37.15 65.80 66.14
CA PRO A 48 35.99 66.61 65.75
C PRO A 48 36.06 67.16 64.31
N ALA A 49 37.24 67.53 63.81
CA ALA A 49 37.43 67.99 62.44
C ALA A 49 37.26 66.86 61.40
N GLN A 50 37.74 65.65 61.70
CA GLN A 50 37.57 64.47 60.86
C GLN A 50 36.11 64.01 60.81
N LEU A 51 35.40 64.12 61.93
CA LEU A 51 33.95 63.90 61.99
C LEU A 51 33.18 64.86 61.08
N ALA A 52 33.58 66.13 61.00
CA ALA A 52 32.95 67.09 60.10
C ALA A 52 33.15 66.71 58.62
N VAL A 53 34.36 66.27 58.23
CA VAL A 53 34.67 65.80 56.88
C VAL A 53 33.88 64.53 56.55
N LEU A 54 33.85 63.53 57.44
CA LEU A 54 33.06 62.31 57.26
C LEU A 54 31.57 62.61 57.08
N ARG A 55 31.00 63.51 57.89
CA ARG A 55 29.60 63.94 57.75
C ARG A 55 29.33 64.60 56.41
N GLN A 56 30.25 65.41 55.89
CA GLN A 56 30.09 66.03 54.58
C GLN A 56 30.16 65.00 53.44
N ILE A 57 31.07 64.04 53.51
CA ILE A 57 31.17 62.94 52.54
C ILE A 57 29.90 62.10 52.55
N LEU A 58 29.39 61.77 53.74
CA LEU A 58 28.12 61.04 53.88
C LEU A 58 26.98 61.79 53.20
N ARG A 59 26.82 63.09 53.48
CA ARG A 59 25.78 63.91 52.81
C ARG A 59 25.94 63.94 51.29
N ASN A 60 27.16 64.13 50.79
CA ASN A 60 27.41 64.14 49.34
C ASN A 60 27.10 62.77 48.71
N ASN A 61 27.49 61.68 49.37
CA ASN A 61 27.19 60.32 48.92
C ASN A 61 25.69 60.05 48.95
N GLU A 62 24.98 60.44 50.01
CA GLU A 62 23.51 60.35 50.11
C GLU A 62 22.85 61.07 48.93
N THR A 63 23.25 62.31 48.63
CA THR A 63 22.69 63.04 47.48
C THR A 63 23.00 62.40 46.14
N THR A 64 24.16 61.75 46.00
CA THR A 64 24.55 61.05 44.77
C THR A 64 23.77 59.75 44.61
N ILE A 65 23.61 59.00 45.71
CA ILE A 65 22.79 57.79 45.75
C ILE A 65 21.35 58.12 45.36
N SER A 66 20.74 59.16 45.97
CA SER A 66 19.38 59.57 45.62
C SER A 66 19.23 59.98 44.15
N LYS A 67 20.24 60.58 43.52
CA LYS A 67 20.23 60.90 42.08
C LYS A 67 20.30 59.63 41.24
N VAL A 68 21.23 58.72 41.55
CA VAL A 68 21.37 57.46 40.83
C VAL A 68 20.11 56.59 40.98
N GLU A 69 19.50 56.56 42.16
CA GLU A 69 18.22 55.88 42.39
C GLU A 69 17.08 56.49 41.56
N SER A 70 17.04 57.82 41.42
CA SER A 70 16.09 58.50 40.53
C SER A 70 16.32 58.12 39.06
N ASP A 71 17.57 58.13 38.59
CA ASP A 71 17.92 57.77 37.21
C ASP A 71 17.59 56.29 36.91
N ILE A 72 17.82 55.38 37.87
CA ILE A 72 17.42 53.96 37.76
C ILE A 72 15.90 53.87 37.62
N SER A 73 15.15 54.57 38.47
CA SER A 73 13.68 54.58 38.41
C SER A 73 13.16 55.10 37.06
N ASP A 74 13.79 56.13 36.49
CA ASP A 74 13.40 56.69 35.18
C ASP A 74 13.69 55.71 34.04
N VAL A 75 14.85 55.04 34.08
CA VAL A 75 15.23 54.01 33.10
C VAL A 75 14.30 52.80 33.19
N ASP A 76 13.97 52.34 34.39
CA ASP A 76 13.05 51.22 34.61
C ASP A 76 11.66 51.56 34.07
N SER A 77 11.16 52.78 34.30
CA SER A 77 9.89 53.23 33.74
C SER A 77 9.90 53.27 32.19
N ALA A 78 11.00 53.75 31.60
CA ALA A 78 11.17 53.73 30.15
C ALA A 78 11.24 52.30 29.58
N LEU A 79 11.90 51.37 30.30
CA LEU A 79 11.97 49.95 29.94
C LEU A 79 10.57 49.30 29.98
N GLU A 80 9.79 49.56 31.03
CA GLU A 80 8.40 49.10 31.15
C GLU A 80 7.53 49.64 30.00
N ALA A 81 7.67 50.92 29.65
CA ALA A 81 6.94 51.51 28.53
C ALA A 81 7.32 50.87 27.18
N LEU A 82 8.60 50.65 26.93
CA LEU A 82 9.08 50.00 25.70
C LEU A 82 8.67 48.53 25.62
N THR A 83 8.70 47.80 26.73
CA THR A 83 8.24 46.40 26.77
C THR A 83 6.73 46.30 26.53
N ALA A 84 5.93 47.19 27.12
CA ALA A 84 4.49 47.29 26.84
C ALA A 84 4.22 47.64 25.36
N ARG A 85 5.00 48.54 24.77
CA ARG A 85 4.86 48.86 23.34
C ARG A 85 5.22 47.67 22.45
N ARG A 86 6.27 46.93 22.80
CA ARG A 86 6.70 45.72 22.08
C ARG A 86 5.62 44.63 22.11
N THR A 87 5.01 44.38 23.27
CA THR A 87 3.95 43.37 23.38
C THR A 87 2.71 43.76 22.56
N ALA A 88 2.33 45.04 22.56
CA ALA A 88 1.23 45.54 21.73
C ALA A 88 1.49 45.34 20.22
N LEU A 89 2.68 45.68 19.73
CA LEU A 89 3.06 45.47 18.32
C LEU A 89 3.12 43.99 17.92
N LEU A 90 3.58 43.11 18.82
CA LEU A 90 3.57 41.67 18.58
C LEU A 90 2.14 41.12 18.48
N HIS A 91 1.21 41.64 19.28
CA HIS A 91 -0.19 41.30 19.19
C HIS A 91 -0.81 41.76 17.86
N GLU A 92 -0.56 43.01 17.45
CA GLU A 92 -0.98 43.55 16.16
C GLU A 92 -0.42 42.74 14.97
N LYS A 93 0.87 42.40 15.01
CA LYS A 93 1.50 41.53 14.00
C LYS A 93 0.79 40.18 13.89
N LYS A 94 0.41 39.56 15.02
CA LYS A 94 -0.33 38.28 15.02
C LYS A 94 -1.69 38.41 14.35
N ILE A 95 -2.43 39.49 14.62
CA ILE A 95 -3.74 39.76 13.99
C ILE A 95 -3.56 39.92 12.47
N LEU A 96 -2.64 40.78 12.03
CA LEU A 96 -2.39 41.02 10.60
C LEU A 96 -1.93 39.76 9.86
N CYS A 97 -1.11 38.92 10.48
CA CYS A 97 -0.71 37.63 9.92
C CYS A 97 -1.90 36.69 9.73
N PHE A 98 -2.81 36.64 10.70
CA PHE A 98 -4.03 35.86 10.61
C PHE A 98 -4.94 36.36 9.48
N GLU A 99 -5.18 37.67 9.38
CA GLU A 99 -5.97 38.29 8.30
C GLU A 99 -5.34 38.02 6.93
N LYS A 100 -4.02 38.21 6.79
CA LYS A 100 -3.28 37.89 5.57
C LYS A 100 -3.46 36.43 5.15
N HIS A 101 -3.41 35.50 6.11
CA HIS A 101 -3.62 34.08 5.84
C HIS A 101 -5.05 33.80 5.36
N GLN A 102 -6.06 34.42 5.98
CA GLN A 102 -7.44 34.33 5.53
C GLN A 102 -7.63 34.88 4.11
N CYS A 103 -7.11 36.06 3.80
CA CYS A 103 -7.16 36.64 2.46
C CYS A 103 -6.47 35.75 1.41
N ARG A 104 -5.31 35.17 1.74
CA ARG A 104 -4.63 34.18 0.87
C ARG A 104 -5.48 32.93 0.64
N ALA A 105 -6.13 32.41 1.69
CA ALA A 105 -7.03 31.26 1.56
C ALA A 105 -8.25 31.57 0.67
N LEU A 106 -8.83 32.78 0.79
CA LEU A 106 -9.96 33.25 -0.03
C LEU A 106 -9.57 33.47 -1.50
N THR A 107 -8.37 33.98 -1.76
CA THR A 107 -7.85 34.27 -3.11
C THR A 107 -7.19 33.08 -3.79
N SER A 108 -7.07 31.94 -3.10
CA SER A 108 -6.44 30.74 -3.62
C SER A 108 -7.09 30.29 -4.95
N PRO A 109 -6.31 30.06 -6.01
CA PRO A 109 -6.82 29.56 -7.29
C PRO A 109 -7.67 28.30 -7.16
N ILE A 110 -7.40 27.47 -6.14
CA ILE A 110 -8.09 26.21 -5.88
C ILE A 110 -9.60 26.38 -5.63
N ARG A 111 -10.03 27.56 -5.17
CA ARG A 111 -11.45 27.91 -4.96
C ARG A 111 -12.17 28.33 -6.24
N ARG A 112 -11.44 28.63 -7.30
CA ARG A 112 -11.96 29.07 -8.61
C ARG A 112 -12.00 27.93 -9.63
N LEU A 113 -11.57 26.73 -9.26
CA LEU A 113 -11.65 25.57 -10.15
C LEU A 113 -13.12 25.18 -10.35
N PRO A 114 -13.57 25.03 -11.60
CA PRO A 114 -14.87 24.44 -11.89
C PRO A 114 -14.98 23.03 -11.31
N PRO A 115 -16.21 22.56 -10.97
CA PRO A 115 -16.41 21.23 -10.42
C PRO A 115 -15.92 20.12 -11.36
N GLU A 116 -15.93 20.35 -12.67
CA GLU A 116 -15.42 19.43 -13.69
C GLU A 116 -13.92 19.21 -13.53
N ILE A 117 -13.15 20.29 -13.35
CA ILE A 117 -11.69 20.22 -13.20
C ILE A 117 -11.31 19.53 -11.88
N ILE A 118 -12.05 19.79 -10.81
CA ILE A 118 -11.87 19.08 -9.55
C ILE A 118 -12.20 17.60 -9.75
N GLY A 119 -13.27 17.28 -10.47
CA GLY A 119 -13.60 15.91 -10.85
C GLY A 119 -12.47 15.20 -11.58
N GLU A 120 -11.87 15.85 -12.59
CA GLU A 120 -10.71 15.36 -13.33
C GLU A 120 -9.49 15.15 -12.42
N ILE A 121 -9.24 16.05 -11.47
CA ILE A 121 -8.19 15.86 -10.45
C ILE A 121 -8.46 14.58 -9.66
N PHE A 122 -9.69 14.38 -9.16
CA PHE A 122 -10.03 13.14 -8.44
C PHE A 122 -9.91 11.90 -9.32
N ILE A 123 -10.29 11.96 -10.60
CA ILE A 123 -10.12 10.86 -11.56
C ILE A 123 -8.63 10.54 -11.73
N TYR A 124 -7.81 11.57 -11.94
CA TYR A 124 -6.36 11.44 -12.13
C TYR A 124 -5.66 10.80 -10.92
N PHE A 125 -6.11 11.16 -9.71
CA PHE A 125 -5.57 10.62 -8.46
C PHE A 125 -6.21 9.32 -7.99
N THR A 126 -7.30 8.87 -8.63
CA THR A 126 -7.90 7.59 -8.32
C THR A 126 -7.07 6.49 -8.99
N PRO A 127 -6.47 5.55 -8.24
CA PRO A 127 -5.58 4.53 -8.78
C PRO A 127 -6.24 3.58 -9.81
N VAL A 128 -7.51 3.77 -10.15
CA VAL A 128 -8.34 2.76 -10.78
C VAL A 128 -8.65 2.98 -12.27
N LEU A 129 -7.75 3.55 -13.05
CA LEU A 129 -7.77 3.28 -14.50
C LEU A 129 -6.44 2.76 -15.04
N ARG A 130 -5.40 2.68 -14.21
CA ARG A 130 -4.12 2.09 -14.57
C ARG A 130 -3.89 0.82 -13.78
N PHE A 131 -4.77 -0.17 -13.99
CA PHE A 131 -4.44 -1.59 -13.78
C PHE A 131 -3.39 -2.09 -14.78
N THR A 132 -2.66 -1.19 -15.46
CA THR A 132 -1.56 -1.52 -16.35
C THR A 132 -0.38 -1.98 -15.51
N ARG A 133 -0.33 -3.30 -15.27
CA ARG A 133 0.85 -4.17 -15.33
C ARG A 133 2.01 -3.95 -14.34
N ASP A 134 2.19 -2.76 -13.78
CA ASP A 134 3.38 -2.41 -12.99
C ASP A 134 3.26 -2.78 -11.50
N TYR A 135 2.05 -3.09 -11.01
CA TYR A 135 1.87 -3.71 -9.69
C TYR A 135 2.45 -5.14 -9.61
N GLN A 136 2.85 -5.74 -10.75
CA GLN A 136 3.55 -7.02 -10.78
C GLN A 136 5.07 -6.88 -10.61
N SER A 137 5.63 -5.68 -10.40
CA SER A 137 7.05 -5.52 -10.08
C SER A 137 7.36 -5.91 -8.63
N GLY A 138 7.04 -7.16 -8.27
CA GLY A 138 7.71 -8.05 -7.31
C GLY A 138 8.21 -7.55 -5.94
N ASN A 139 7.90 -6.33 -5.51
CA ASN A 139 8.41 -5.79 -4.25
C ASN A 139 7.27 -5.67 -3.22
N PRO A 140 6.99 -6.76 -2.47
CA PRO A 140 5.94 -6.80 -1.45
C PRO A 140 6.16 -5.81 -0.30
N ASP A 141 7.37 -5.24 -0.16
CA ASP A 141 7.71 -4.31 0.92
C ASP A 141 7.41 -2.84 0.57
N SER A 142 7.00 -2.53 -0.66
CA SER A 142 6.58 -1.17 -1.02
C SER A 142 5.09 -0.99 -0.70
N PRO A 143 4.70 -0.25 0.36
CA PRO A 143 3.29 0.00 0.60
C PRO A 143 2.72 0.74 -0.62
N PRO A 144 1.61 0.26 -1.21
CA PRO A 144 0.96 0.97 -2.31
C PRO A 144 0.63 2.39 -1.85
N LYS A 145 1.36 3.38 -2.36
CA LYS A 145 1.30 4.78 -1.92
C LYS A 145 -0.01 5.48 -2.28
N VAL A 146 -1.00 4.78 -2.83
CA VAL A 146 -2.16 5.43 -3.45
C VAL A 146 -3.41 5.33 -2.57
N ALA A 147 -3.38 6.01 -1.42
CA ALA A 147 -4.59 6.35 -0.66
C ALA A 147 -5.09 7.75 -1.06
N ILE A 148 -5.21 8.07 -2.35
CA ILE A 148 -5.20 9.49 -2.79
C ILE A 148 -6.59 10.15 -3.00
N PRO A 149 -7.76 9.48 -3.11
CA PRO A 149 -9.01 10.25 -3.18
C PRO A 149 -9.40 10.90 -1.84
N TRP A 150 -9.16 10.24 -0.71
CA TRP A 150 -9.72 10.66 0.58
C TRP A 150 -9.11 11.94 1.14
N TYR A 151 -7.80 12.14 0.96
CA TYR A 151 -7.12 13.36 1.41
C TYR A 151 -7.62 14.61 0.67
N LEU A 152 -7.91 14.48 -0.63
CA LEU A 152 -8.48 15.59 -1.41
C LEU A 152 -9.88 15.97 -0.92
N GLY A 153 -10.65 14.99 -0.41
CA GLY A 153 -11.93 15.22 0.25
C GLY A 153 -11.83 15.95 1.62
N GLN A 154 -10.62 16.15 2.16
CA GLN A 154 -10.40 16.91 3.40
C GLN A 154 -10.09 18.39 3.17
N ILE A 155 -9.90 18.83 1.91
CA ILE A 155 -9.54 20.23 1.60
C ILE A 155 -10.65 21.20 2.03
N CYS A 156 -11.88 20.98 1.58
CA CYS A 156 -13.05 21.77 2.01
C CYS A 156 -14.37 21.06 1.68
N ARG A 157 -15.49 21.59 2.18
CA ARG A 157 -16.83 21.05 1.93
C ARG A 157 -17.19 20.98 0.43
N TYR A 158 -16.76 21.97 -0.36
CA TYR A 158 -16.98 22.01 -1.81
C TYR A 158 -16.25 20.86 -2.52
N TRP A 159 -14.95 20.70 -2.24
CA TRP A 159 -14.13 19.61 -2.75
C TRP A 159 -14.59 18.23 -2.31
N ARG A 160 -15.26 18.12 -1.16
CA ARG A 160 -15.87 16.87 -0.69
C ARG A 160 -17.17 16.54 -1.42
N GLY A 161 -17.97 17.54 -1.78
CA GLY A 161 -19.25 17.33 -2.46
C GLY A 161 -19.09 16.78 -3.88
N ILE A 162 -18.05 17.21 -4.59
CA ILE A 162 -17.78 16.81 -5.98
C ILE A 162 -17.51 15.30 -6.13
N PRO A 163 -16.53 14.67 -5.45
CA PRO A 163 -16.31 13.24 -5.55
C PRO A 163 -17.53 12.45 -5.10
N LEU A 164 -18.27 12.91 -4.08
CA LEU A 164 -19.54 12.30 -3.64
C LEU A 164 -20.58 12.23 -4.77
N SER A 165 -20.59 13.22 -5.67
CA SER A 165 -21.43 13.19 -6.87
C SER A 165 -20.92 12.23 -7.97
N LEU A 166 -19.60 12.02 -8.03
CA LEU A 166 -18.89 11.17 -9.01
C LEU A 166 -18.77 9.73 -8.53
N GLY A 167 -19.85 8.96 -8.53
CA GLY A 167 -19.84 7.66 -7.86
C GLY A 167 -19.26 6.48 -8.61
N PHE A 168 -18.57 6.69 -9.72
CA PHE A 168 -17.55 5.73 -10.15
C PHE A 168 -16.28 5.82 -9.27
N LEU A 169 -16.03 6.95 -8.58
CA LEU A 169 -14.95 7.04 -7.58
C LEU A 169 -15.24 6.16 -6.36
N TRP A 170 -16.53 5.94 -6.07
CA TRP A 170 -17.00 5.07 -4.98
C TRP A 170 -17.33 3.66 -5.45
N SER A 171 -17.04 3.30 -6.70
CA SER A 171 -17.25 1.92 -7.11
C SER A 171 -16.16 1.00 -6.60
N ILE A 172 -15.08 1.51 -6.01
CA ILE A 172 -13.94 0.67 -5.60
C ILE A 172 -13.50 1.07 -4.21
N PHE A 173 -13.61 0.12 -3.28
CA PHE A 173 -13.19 0.25 -1.90
C PHE A 173 -12.03 -0.70 -1.68
N ASP A 174 -10.85 -0.16 -1.43
CA ASP A 174 -9.73 -0.93 -0.87
C ASP A 174 -9.79 -0.81 0.65
N PHE A 175 -10.27 -1.85 1.31
CA PHE A 175 -10.26 -1.97 2.75
C PHE A 175 -8.97 -2.64 3.20
N ARG A 176 -8.04 -1.84 3.69
CA ARG A 176 -6.85 -2.32 4.40
C ARG A 176 -7.07 -2.07 5.89
N PRO A 177 -7.29 -3.11 6.72
CA PRO A 177 -7.31 -2.93 8.16
C PRO A 177 -5.97 -2.30 8.57
N GLY A 178 -6.02 -1.07 9.07
CA GLY A 178 -4.84 -0.26 9.31
C GLY A 178 -3.90 -0.87 10.36
N ARG A 179 -2.59 -0.66 10.18
CA ARG A 179 -1.61 -0.89 11.25
C ARG A 179 -1.91 0.07 12.40
N ARG A 180 -2.50 -0.39 13.49
CA ARG A 180 -2.38 0.34 14.76
C ARG A 180 -1.03 0.03 15.37
N SER A 181 -0.08 0.93 15.17
CA SER A 181 1.13 1.00 15.99
C SER A 181 0.69 1.32 17.42
N ARG A 182 0.94 0.39 18.35
CA ARG A 182 0.62 0.38 19.80
C ARG A 182 -0.73 -0.24 20.18
N GLY A 183 -0.66 -1.48 20.68
CA GLY A 183 -1.42 -1.97 21.86
C GLY A 183 -2.95 -1.99 21.84
N LEU A 184 -3.62 -1.57 20.77
CA LEU A 184 -5.07 -1.61 20.64
C LEU A 184 -5.42 -2.51 19.45
N GLU A 185 -5.95 -3.69 19.78
CA GLU A 185 -6.53 -4.62 18.84
C GLU A 185 -7.51 -3.90 17.90
N CYS A 186 -7.60 -4.34 16.65
CA CYS A 186 -8.73 -4.00 15.79
C CYS A 186 -9.96 -4.60 16.47
N THR A 187 -10.75 -3.77 17.16
CA THR A 187 -11.88 -4.25 17.95
C THR A 187 -12.99 -4.70 17.02
N GLU A 188 -13.77 -5.70 17.43
CA GLU A 188 -15.04 -6.13 16.82
C GLU A 188 -15.96 -4.95 16.40
N LYS A 189 -15.81 -3.79 17.04
CA LYS A 189 -16.52 -2.54 16.72
C LYS A 189 -16.26 -1.98 15.32
N ASP A 190 -15.06 -2.16 14.74
CA ASP A 190 -14.71 -1.61 13.43
C ASP A 190 -15.37 -2.39 12.27
N THR A 191 -15.56 -3.71 12.43
CA THR A 191 -16.35 -4.55 11.51
C THR A 191 -17.86 -4.38 11.74
N HIS A 192 -18.29 -4.14 12.98
CA HIS A 192 -19.69 -3.85 13.32
C HIS A 192 -20.22 -2.60 12.61
N TRP A 193 -19.44 -1.54 12.43
CA TRP A 193 -19.90 -0.35 11.69
C TRP A 193 -20.17 -0.66 10.21
N LEU A 194 -19.30 -1.43 9.56
CA LEU A 194 -19.48 -1.86 8.16
C LEU A 194 -20.69 -2.79 8.02
N LEU A 195 -20.85 -3.79 8.90
CA LEU A 195 -22.02 -4.66 8.93
C LEU A 195 -23.30 -3.86 9.18
N ALA A 196 -23.29 -2.93 10.13
CA ALA A 196 -24.40 -2.04 10.40
C ALA A 196 -24.72 -1.11 9.21
N ALA A 197 -23.72 -0.65 8.47
CA ALA A 197 -23.91 0.16 7.26
C ALA A 197 -24.53 -0.66 6.12
N VAL A 198 -24.08 -1.90 5.91
CA VAL A 198 -24.65 -2.84 4.92
C VAL A 198 -26.09 -3.19 5.28
N GLU A 199 -26.36 -3.53 6.55
CA GLU A 199 -27.71 -3.80 7.04
C GLU A 199 -28.62 -2.57 6.98
N SER A 200 -28.10 -1.38 7.26
CA SER A 200 -28.85 -0.13 7.15
C SER A 200 -29.21 0.18 5.69
N ALA A 201 -28.30 -0.07 4.75
CA ALA A 201 -28.58 0.05 3.32
C ALA A 201 -29.64 -0.96 2.85
N LYS A 202 -29.60 -2.19 3.39
CA LYS A 202 -30.64 -3.21 3.16
C LYS A 202 -32.01 -2.76 3.69
N ARG A 203 -32.08 -2.29 4.94
CA ARG A 203 -33.32 -1.76 5.56
C ARG A 203 -33.91 -0.59 4.77
N ARG A 204 -33.08 0.31 4.22
CA ARG A 204 -33.52 1.43 3.36
C ARG A 204 -34.13 0.97 2.04
N ARG A 205 -33.67 -0.15 1.47
CA ARG A 205 -34.26 -0.74 0.26
C ARG A 205 -35.59 -1.44 0.54
N GLU A 206 -35.72 -2.05 1.71
CA GLU A 206 -36.91 -2.81 2.12
C GLU A 206 -38.05 -1.89 2.63
N GLN A 207 -37.79 -0.61 2.90
CA GLN A 207 -38.80 0.40 3.28
C GLN A 207 -38.85 1.57 2.28
N PRO A 208 -39.40 1.37 1.06
CA PRO A 208 -39.59 2.46 0.12
C PRO A 208 -40.70 3.41 0.62
N GLY A 209 -40.31 4.59 1.14
CA GLY A 209 -41.27 5.63 1.54
C GLY A 209 -40.88 6.51 2.73
N ARG A 210 -39.82 6.16 3.48
CA ARG A 210 -39.36 7.00 4.61
C ARG A 210 -38.43 8.10 4.11
N GLN A 211 -38.90 9.35 4.15
CA GLN A 211 -38.05 10.54 3.91
C GLN A 211 -36.91 10.58 4.94
N PRO A 212 -35.69 10.95 4.55
CA PRO A 212 -34.60 11.11 5.50
C PRO A 212 -34.88 12.33 6.38
N ASP A 213 -35.10 12.11 7.67
CA ASP A 213 -35.10 13.18 8.65
C ASP A 213 -33.79 13.98 8.56
N ARG A 214 -33.91 15.30 8.58
CA ARG A 214 -32.82 16.29 8.42
C ARG A 214 -31.86 16.35 9.62
N GLU A 215 -31.66 15.26 10.34
CA GLU A 215 -30.69 15.18 11.43
C GLU A 215 -29.40 14.51 10.96
N TYR A 216 -28.52 15.30 10.34
CA TYR A 216 -27.08 15.04 10.46
C TYR A 216 -26.66 15.46 11.87
N GLY A 217 -26.97 14.60 12.84
CA GLY A 217 -26.58 14.78 14.24
C GLY A 217 -25.07 14.82 14.39
N LEU A 218 -24.60 15.83 15.11
CA LEU A 218 -23.27 15.95 15.68
C LEU A 218 -22.84 14.61 16.29
N TRP A 219 -21.73 14.06 15.80
CA TRP A 219 -20.93 13.14 16.60
C TRP A 219 -19.98 14.01 17.45
N SER A 220 -20.38 14.33 18.68
CA SER A 220 -19.46 14.94 19.63
C SER A 220 -18.48 13.89 20.11
N ALA A 221 -17.18 14.15 19.90
CA ALA A 221 -16.13 13.41 20.58
C ALA A 221 -16.23 13.71 22.08
N ASN A 222 -16.47 12.69 22.90
CA ASN A 222 -16.30 12.80 24.35
C ASN A 222 -14.80 12.93 24.64
N GLU A 223 -14.43 14.09 25.17
CA GLU A 223 -13.21 14.32 25.93
C GLU A 223 -13.37 13.66 27.29
N ASP A 224 -12.70 12.53 27.52
CA ASP A 224 -12.43 12.01 28.87
C ASP A 224 -11.32 10.94 28.80
N ALA A 225 -10.08 11.38 28.91
CA ALA A 225 -8.94 10.53 29.30
C ALA A 225 -7.75 11.37 29.79
N THR A 226 -7.99 12.24 30.76
CA THR A 226 -6.94 12.69 31.69
C THR A 226 -6.79 11.65 32.80
N SER A 227 -5.58 11.10 32.99
CA SER A 227 -4.91 10.95 34.30
C SER A 227 -3.95 9.75 34.40
N TYR A 228 -2.88 9.98 35.18
CA TYR A 228 -1.90 9.08 35.80
C TYR A 228 -0.69 8.62 34.96
N ARG A 229 0.56 8.64 35.45
CA ARG A 229 1.20 9.28 36.64
C ARG A 229 2.72 9.12 36.45
N PHE A 230 3.46 10.18 36.71
CA PHE A 230 4.93 10.20 36.81
C PHE A 230 5.38 9.49 38.11
N LYS A 231 6.31 8.54 38.03
CA LYS A 231 7.18 7.98 39.09
C LYS A 231 8.33 7.28 38.35
N GLY A 232 9.60 7.42 38.64
CA GLY A 232 10.38 8.11 39.66
C GLY A 232 11.81 7.58 39.48
N PHE A 233 12.79 8.47 39.46
CA PHE A 233 14.21 8.15 39.36
C PHE A 233 14.68 7.37 40.60
N HIS A 234 15.54 6.36 40.40
CA HIS A 234 16.51 5.94 41.41
C HIS A 234 17.84 5.61 40.72
N GLU A 235 18.88 6.30 41.16
CA GLU A 235 20.29 6.04 40.83
C GLU A 235 20.80 4.82 41.61
N ALA A 236 21.60 3.98 40.95
CA ALA A 236 22.71 3.23 41.56
C ALA A 236 23.65 2.74 40.45
N GLY A 237 24.95 3.00 40.61
CA GLY A 237 25.98 2.78 39.60
C GLY A 237 26.45 1.32 39.44
N GLY A 238 27.06 1.05 38.27
CA GLY A 238 27.71 -0.22 37.97
C GLY A 238 28.28 -0.27 36.55
N LYS A 239 29.30 0.56 36.26
CA LYS A 239 29.83 0.87 34.91
C LYS A 239 30.46 -0.27 34.08
N ASP A 240 30.28 -1.54 34.43
CA ASP A 240 30.84 -2.64 33.59
C ASP A 240 29.89 -3.85 33.40
N ARG A 241 28.83 -3.98 34.20
CA ARG A 241 27.76 -4.98 33.94
C ARG A 241 26.71 -4.48 32.96
N ASP A 242 26.56 -3.16 32.82
CA ASP A 242 25.55 -2.55 31.96
C ASP A 242 25.83 -2.73 30.47
N ALA A 243 27.09 -2.89 30.06
CA ALA A 243 27.44 -3.12 28.66
C ALA A 243 27.09 -4.54 28.18
N GLU A 244 27.20 -5.54 29.06
CA GLU A 244 26.87 -6.93 28.74
C GLU A 244 25.36 -7.21 28.89
N LEU A 245 24.69 -6.58 29.86
CA LEU A 245 23.23 -6.54 29.90
C LEU A 245 22.66 -5.80 28.68
N ALA A 246 23.21 -4.63 28.30
CA ALA A 246 22.76 -3.91 27.12
C ALA A 246 22.98 -4.71 25.82
N ARG A 247 24.05 -5.51 25.70
CA ARG A 247 24.25 -6.42 24.56
C ARG A 247 23.25 -7.58 24.54
N ARG A 248 22.96 -8.19 25.69
CA ARG A 248 21.92 -9.23 25.82
C ARG A 248 20.53 -8.67 25.57
N ASP A 249 20.22 -7.50 26.09
CA ASP A 249 18.96 -6.81 25.89
C ASP A 249 18.81 -6.34 24.44
N LEU A 250 19.89 -5.92 23.78
CA LEU A 250 19.88 -5.59 22.35
C LEU A 250 19.71 -6.84 21.48
N GLN A 251 20.27 -7.98 21.88
CA GLN A 251 20.15 -9.26 21.16
C GLN A 251 18.76 -9.88 21.37
N VAL A 252 18.22 -9.84 22.59
CA VAL A 252 16.83 -10.22 22.90
C VAL A 252 15.85 -9.25 22.24
N ALA A 253 16.14 -7.95 22.23
CA ALA A 253 15.34 -6.96 21.52
C ALA A 253 15.39 -7.19 20.01
N THR A 254 16.54 -7.45 19.38
CA THR A 254 16.61 -7.76 17.94
C THR A 254 15.97 -9.10 17.59
N THR A 255 16.06 -10.11 18.46
CA THR A 255 15.36 -11.40 18.24
C THR A 255 13.85 -11.27 18.45
N ALA A 256 13.42 -10.45 19.41
CA ALA A 256 12.02 -10.09 19.63
C ALA A 256 11.51 -9.14 18.54
N GLU A 257 12.33 -8.26 17.99
CA GLU A 257 12.07 -7.38 16.85
C GLU A 257 11.97 -8.20 15.55
N ASN A 258 12.81 -9.23 15.38
CA ASN A 258 12.78 -10.13 14.24
C ASN A 258 11.58 -11.10 14.32
N ARG A 259 11.27 -11.67 15.50
CA ARG A 259 10.02 -12.42 15.72
C ARG A 259 8.79 -11.51 15.62
N ARG A 260 8.88 -10.25 16.07
CA ARG A 260 7.82 -9.24 15.84
C ARG A 260 7.71 -8.90 14.36
N ARG A 261 8.81 -8.79 13.60
CA ARG A 261 8.81 -8.56 12.15
C ARG A 261 8.17 -9.73 11.40
N GLU A 262 8.43 -10.97 11.82
CA GLU A 262 7.73 -12.17 11.33
C GLU A 262 6.23 -12.14 11.64
N HIS A 263 5.82 -11.63 12.81
CA HIS A 263 4.40 -11.43 13.15
C HIS A 263 3.76 -10.14 12.58
N ILE A 264 4.54 -9.19 12.05
CA ILE A 264 4.09 -7.87 11.54
C ILE A 264 3.79 -7.91 10.04
N LEU A 265 4.18 -8.97 9.34
CA LEU A 265 3.97 -9.10 7.90
C LEU A 265 2.74 -9.94 7.63
N ALA A 266 1.59 -9.24 7.57
CA ALA A 266 0.60 -9.37 6.49
C ALA A 266 -0.83 -9.15 7.01
N LEU A 267 -1.23 -7.88 7.06
CA LEU A 267 -2.64 -7.52 7.18
C LEU A 267 -3.29 -7.78 5.82
N GLY A 268 -4.30 -8.66 5.78
CA GLY A 268 -5.06 -8.87 4.54
C GLY A 268 -5.80 -7.62 4.09
N SER A 269 -5.90 -7.41 2.78
CA SER A 269 -6.73 -6.37 2.15
C SER A 269 -7.98 -6.96 1.49
N LEU A 270 -9.11 -6.29 1.67
CA LEU A 270 -10.34 -6.60 0.94
C LEU A 270 -10.62 -5.48 -0.06
N GLU A 271 -10.51 -5.79 -1.34
CA GLU A 271 -10.86 -4.89 -2.43
C GLU A 271 -12.27 -5.21 -2.95
N LEU A 272 -13.22 -4.29 -2.77
CA LEU A 272 -14.60 -4.42 -3.25
C LEU A 272 -14.83 -3.51 -4.45
N CYS A 273 -15.25 -4.06 -5.58
CA CYS A 273 -15.66 -3.30 -6.76
C CYS A 273 -17.19 -3.33 -6.94
N LEU A 274 -17.86 -2.32 -6.39
CA LEU A 274 -19.30 -2.06 -6.43
C LEU A 274 -19.70 -1.22 -7.65
N GLN A 275 -20.29 -1.83 -8.68
CA GLN A 275 -20.91 -1.05 -9.75
C GLN A 275 -22.10 -0.23 -9.26
N ARG A 276 -22.16 1.04 -9.70
CA ARG A 276 -23.15 2.04 -9.28
C ARG A 276 -24.60 1.67 -9.66
N SER A 277 -24.81 0.91 -10.73
CA SER A 277 -26.14 0.44 -11.08
C SER A 277 -26.60 -0.58 -10.04
N GLY A 278 -27.81 -0.44 -9.51
CA GLY A 278 -28.41 -1.42 -8.59
C GLY A 278 -28.46 -2.86 -9.16
N GLN A 279 -28.28 -2.98 -10.47
CA GLN A 279 -28.44 -4.20 -11.27
C GLN A 279 -27.13 -4.77 -11.83
N GLY A 280 -26.01 -4.04 -11.78
CA GLY A 280 -24.75 -4.47 -12.42
C GLY A 280 -24.03 -5.58 -11.66
N PRO A 281 -23.18 -6.39 -12.31
CA PRO A 281 -22.42 -7.40 -11.60
C PRO A 281 -21.44 -6.80 -10.57
N PHE A 282 -21.29 -7.48 -9.44
CA PHE A 282 -20.36 -7.15 -8.37
C PHE A 282 -19.11 -8.01 -8.50
N SER A 283 -17.93 -7.37 -8.39
CA SER A 283 -16.63 -8.04 -8.38
C SER A 283 -15.95 -7.77 -7.04
N SER A 284 -15.38 -8.81 -6.44
CA SER A 284 -14.64 -8.70 -5.18
C SER A 284 -13.27 -9.34 -5.35
N ARG A 285 -12.25 -8.75 -4.75
CA ARG A 285 -10.91 -9.33 -4.62
C ARG A 285 -10.53 -9.33 -3.14
N LEU A 286 -10.38 -10.52 -2.58
CA LEU A 286 -9.93 -10.72 -1.20
C LEU A 286 -8.47 -11.15 -1.24
N ILE A 287 -7.59 -10.37 -0.63
CA ILE A 287 -6.19 -10.71 -0.41
C ILE A 287 -6.02 -10.84 1.09
N CYS A 288 -5.64 -11.99 1.61
CA CYS A 288 -5.46 -12.08 3.05
C CYS A 288 -4.34 -13.04 3.42
N HIS A 289 -3.77 -12.85 4.59
CA HIS A 289 -2.77 -13.76 5.17
C HIS A 289 -3.11 -14.09 6.63
N HIS A 290 -4.00 -13.30 7.27
CA HIS A 290 -4.47 -13.49 8.64
C HIS A 290 -5.97 -13.16 8.78
N TYR A 291 -6.77 -14.20 8.99
CA TYR A 291 -8.14 -14.22 8.48
C TYR A 291 -9.27 -14.00 9.48
N SER A 292 -9.06 -14.25 10.76
CA SER A 292 -10.13 -14.32 11.76
C SER A 292 -11.05 -13.09 11.79
N ARG A 293 -10.58 -11.92 11.34
CA ARG A 293 -11.31 -10.65 11.39
C ARG A 293 -12.14 -10.31 10.16
N ILE A 294 -11.78 -10.79 8.96
CA ILE A 294 -12.48 -10.41 7.71
C ILE A 294 -13.56 -11.43 7.33
N ILE A 295 -13.48 -12.65 7.84
CA ILE A 295 -14.41 -13.76 7.51
C ILE A 295 -15.87 -13.36 7.67
N PRO A 296 -16.32 -12.80 8.82
CA PRO A 296 -17.74 -12.52 9.00
C PRO A 296 -18.27 -11.49 7.98
N LEU A 297 -17.42 -10.53 7.62
CA LEU A 297 -17.77 -9.51 6.62
C LEU A 297 -17.84 -10.12 5.21
N PHE A 298 -16.89 -10.99 4.88
CA PHE A 298 -16.89 -11.66 3.58
C PHE A 298 -18.02 -12.68 3.43
N GLU A 299 -18.31 -13.45 4.49
CA GLU A 299 -19.46 -14.33 4.60
C GLU A 299 -20.77 -13.54 4.45
N ALA A 300 -20.90 -12.40 5.16
CA ALA A 300 -22.05 -11.51 5.03
C ALA A 300 -22.20 -10.99 3.59
N LEU A 301 -21.09 -10.62 2.93
CA LEU A 301 -21.10 -10.19 1.53
C LEU A 301 -21.56 -11.29 0.58
N CYS A 302 -21.03 -12.51 0.71
CA CYS A 302 -21.40 -13.65 -0.13
C CYS A 302 -22.86 -14.03 0.08
N ARG A 303 -23.33 -14.09 1.32
CA ARG A 303 -24.73 -14.42 1.64
C ARG A 303 -25.72 -13.34 1.20
N SER A 304 -25.33 -12.07 1.26
CA SER A 304 -26.23 -10.95 1.00
C SER A 304 -26.22 -10.48 -0.46
N SER A 305 -25.16 -10.81 -1.21
CA SER A 305 -24.97 -10.32 -2.57
C SER A 305 -25.31 -11.39 -3.61
N HIS A 306 -26.56 -11.36 -4.08
CA HIS A 306 -26.96 -12.06 -5.32
C HIS A 306 -26.25 -11.52 -6.57
N ARG A 307 -25.47 -10.45 -6.43
CA ARG A 307 -24.76 -9.78 -7.53
C ARG A 307 -23.31 -10.20 -7.63
N LEU A 308 -22.77 -10.99 -6.69
CA LEU A 308 -21.36 -11.41 -6.73
C LEU A 308 -21.15 -12.36 -7.92
N HIS A 309 -20.61 -11.81 -9.02
CA HIS A 309 -20.34 -12.57 -10.24
C HIS A 309 -18.86 -12.88 -10.41
N HIS A 310 -17.97 -12.03 -9.90
CA HIS A 310 -16.53 -12.23 -9.95
C HIS A 310 -15.98 -12.23 -8.53
N LEU A 311 -15.20 -13.25 -8.20
CA LEU A 311 -14.44 -13.30 -6.97
C LEU A 311 -13.00 -13.71 -7.23
N THR A 312 -12.06 -12.90 -6.77
CA THR A 312 -10.64 -13.25 -6.72
C THR A 312 -10.25 -13.46 -5.26
N LEU A 313 -9.66 -14.61 -4.95
CA LEU A 313 -9.16 -14.97 -3.63
C LEU A 313 -7.65 -15.14 -3.71
N VAL A 314 -6.92 -14.43 -2.85
CA VAL A 314 -5.47 -14.46 -2.80
C VAL A 314 -5.00 -14.94 -1.43
N ASP A 315 -4.16 -15.98 -1.42
CA ASP A 315 -3.43 -16.56 -0.29
C ASP A 315 -4.25 -17.30 0.79
N LEU A 316 -5.51 -17.66 0.51
CA LEU A 316 -6.44 -18.27 1.47
C LEU A 316 -5.88 -19.45 2.29
N GLN A 317 -6.25 -19.50 3.57
CA GLN A 317 -6.06 -20.71 4.38
C GLN A 317 -7.05 -21.82 3.98
N GLU A 318 -6.61 -23.07 4.10
CA GLU A 318 -7.39 -24.28 3.75
C GLU A 318 -8.75 -24.34 4.46
N ASP A 319 -8.78 -24.02 5.76
CA ASP A 319 -10.01 -23.98 6.58
C ASP A 319 -11.10 -23.06 6.00
N LEU A 320 -10.70 -22.00 5.30
CA LEU A 320 -11.64 -21.05 4.71
C LEU A 320 -12.18 -21.48 3.38
N LEU A 321 -11.44 -22.30 2.64
CA LEU A 321 -11.92 -22.91 1.43
C LEU A 321 -13.05 -23.89 1.76
N HIS A 322 -12.94 -24.60 2.89
CA HIS A 322 -14.06 -25.40 3.40
C HIS A 322 -15.27 -24.54 3.77
N GLN A 323 -15.08 -23.37 4.39
CA GLN A 323 -16.18 -22.45 4.68
C GLN A 323 -16.77 -21.80 3.42
N PHE A 324 -15.95 -21.55 2.40
CA PHE A 324 -16.38 -20.95 1.14
C PHE A 324 -17.52 -21.73 0.48
N SER A 325 -17.45 -23.07 0.55
CA SER A 325 -18.51 -23.97 0.08
C SER A 325 -19.88 -23.68 0.73
N GLN A 326 -19.88 -23.12 1.95
CA GLN A 326 -21.08 -22.82 2.74
C GLN A 326 -21.63 -21.41 2.47
N TRP A 327 -20.89 -20.54 1.77
CA TRP A 327 -21.25 -19.13 1.60
C TRP A 327 -22.32 -18.87 0.51
N ASN A 328 -22.88 -19.93 -0.08
CA ASN A 328 -24.04 -19.88 -0.98
C ASN A 328 -23.84 -18.93 -2.19
N CYS A 329 -22.67 -18.98 -2.81
CA CYS A 329 -22.27 -18.16 -3.96
C CYS A 329 -22.96 -18.57 -5.28
N LYS A 330 -24.28 -18.76 -5.30
CA LYS A 330 -25.05 -19.33 -6.43
C LYS A 330 -24.94 -18.58 -7.76
N GLN A 331 -24.61 -17.29 -7.73
CA GLN A 331 -24.52 -16.43 -8.93
C GLN A 331 -23.08 -16.18 -9.39
N LEU A 332 -22.09 -16.78 -8.71
CA LEU A 332 -20.68 -16.58 -9.03
C LEU A 332 -20.37 -17.24 -10.37
N ARG A 333 -19.98 -16.41 -11.33
CA ARG A 333 -19.64 -16.83 -12.70
C ARG A 333 -18.14 -16.96 -12.91
N ARG A 334 -17.36 -16.15 -12.21
CA ARG A 334 -15.90 -16.15 -12.27
C ARG A 334 -15.29 -16.30 -10.89
N LEU A 335 -14.43 -17.29 -10.74
CA LEU A 335 -13.62 -17.51 -9.55
C LEU A 335 -12.15 -17.51 -9.95
N GLU A 336 -11.35 -16.71 -9.27
CA GLU A 336 -9.90 -16.67 -9.42
C GLU A 336 -9.27 -16.99 -8.07
N LEU A 337 -8.40 -17.98 -8.03
CA LEU A 337 -7.70 -18.44 -6.84
C LEU A 337 -6.21 -18.29 -7.07
N VAL A 338 -5.55 -17.49 -6.23
CA VAL A 338 -4.13 -17.18 -6.36
C VAL A 338 -3.46 -17.45 -5.03
N PHE A 339 -2.45 -18.30 -4.97
CA PHE A 339 -1.69 -18.52 -3.74
C PHE A 339 -0.21 -18.21 -3.96
N THR A 340 0.49 -17.86 -2.90
CA THR A 340 1.95 -17.69 -2.85
C THR A 340 2.62 -19.02 -2.52
N THR A 341 1.94 -19.85 -1.74
CA THR A 341 2.35 -21.22 -1.42
C THR A 341 1.37 -22.22 -2.02
N MET A 342 1.87 -23.38 -2.44
CA MET A 342 1.02 -24.48 -2.88
C MET A 342 0.01 -24.89 -1.80
N THR A 343 -1.28 -24.76 -2.09
CA THR A 343 -2.37 -25.17 -1.19
C THR A 343 -3.16 -26.31 -1.81
N LYS A 344 -3.35 -27.39 -1.04
CA LYS A 344 -4.17 -28.54 -1.44
C LYS A 344 -5.63 -28.30 -1.10
N PHE A 345 -6.50 -28.65 -2.02
CA PHE A 345 -7.93 -28.64 -1.81
C PHE A 345 -8.41 -30.07 -1.52
N GLY A 346 -9.24 -30.20 -0.50
CA GLY A 346 -9.91 -31.46 -0.19
C GLY A 346 -11.14 -31.71 -1.08
N PRO A 347 -11.58 -32.98 -1.20
CA PRO A 347 -12.72 -33.40 -2.03
C PRO A 347 -14.08 -32.85 -1.58
N THR A 348 -14.12 -32.10 -0.48
CA THR A 348 -15.32 -31.50 0.08
C THR A 348 -15.58 -30.09 -0.43
N PHE A 349 -14.72 -29.56 -1.31
CA PHE A 349 -14.92 -28.22 -1.87
C PHE A 349 -16.08 -28.21 -2.88
N LEU A 350 -17.20 -27.61 -2.48
CA LEU A 350 -18.35 -27.44 -3.38
C LEU A 350 -18.15 -26.21 -4.26
N TRP A 351 -18.10 -26.45 -5.57
CA TRP A 351 -17.99 -25.38 -6.55
C TRP A 351 -19.31 -24.64 -6.73
N PRO A 352 -19.28 -23.32 -6.99
CA PRO A 352 -20.48 -22.57 -7.31
C PRO A 352 -21.18 -23.14 -8.56
N PRO A 353 -22.50 -23.38 -8.51
CA PRO A 353 -23.22 -24.07 -9.60
C PRO A 353 -23.34 -23.23 -10.88
N ALA A 354 -23.11 -21.91 -10.81
CA ALA A 354 -23.14 -21.01 -11.96
C ALA A 354 -21.73 -20.64 -12.46
N LEU A 355 -20.68 -21.33 -11.99
CA LEU A 355 -19.30 -21.00 -12.32
C LEU A 355 -19.00 -21.36 -13.78
N THR A 356 -18.71 -20.35 -14.59
CA THR A 356 -18.38 -20.48 -16.02
C THR A 356 -16.93 -20.13 -16.34
N GLU A 357 -16.23 -19.45 -15.45
CA GLU A 357 -14.85 -19.02 -15.61
C GLU A 357 -14.04 -19.36 -14.35
N LEU A 358 -12.95 -20.10 -14.50
CA LEU A 358 -12.07 -20.48 -13.39
C LEU A 358 -10.62 -20.10 -13.71
N ALA A 359 -9.98 -19.37 -12.81
CA ALA A 359 -8.57 -19.04 -12.89
C ALA A 359 -7.83 -19.55 -11.65
N LEU A 360 -6.78 -20.33 -11.83
CA LEU A 360 -5.97 -20.94 -10.79
C LEU A 360 -4.52 -20.50 -10.95
N ARG A 361 -3.93 -20.00 -9.86
CA ARG A 361 -2.50 -19.71 -9.78
C ARG A 361 -1.88 -20.29 -8.52
N ASN A 362 -0.84 -21.12 -8.67
CA ASN A 362 -0.17 -21.85 -7.59
C ASN A 362 -1.13 -22.72 -6.73
N VAL A 363 -2.11 -23.37 -7.37
CA VAL A 363 -3.15 -24.15 -6.66
C VAL A 363 -3.04 -25.64 -6.95
N TYR A 364 -3.36 -26.48 -5.97
CA TYR A 364 -3.48 -27.92 -6.13
C TYR A 364 -4.91 -28.41 -5.88
N PHE A 365 -5.51 -29.10 -6.85
CA PHE A 365 -6.82 -29.74 -6.72
C PHE A 365 -6.76 -31.22 -7.01
N ASP A 366 -7.59 -32.00 -6.30
CA ASP A 366 -7.99 -33.31 -6.79
C ASP A 366 -8.99 -33.13 -7.95
N ARG A 367 -8.84 -33.96 -8.98
CA ARG A 367 -9.34 -33.61 -10.33
C ARG A 367 -10.81 -33.88 -10.54
N ASP A 368 -11.36 -34.80 -9.78
CA ASP A 368 -12.77 -35.18 -9.85
C ASP A 368 -13.69 -34.10 -9.28
N ASP A 369 -13.11 -33.11 -8.58
CA ASP A 369 -13.89 -32.07 -7.92
C ASP A 369 -14.17 -30.90 -8.86
N ILE A 370 -13.31 -30.60 -9.83
CA ILE A 370 -13.48 -29.44 -10.72
C ILE A 370 -14.66 -29.70 -11.66
N PRO A 371 -15.62 -28.78 -11.78
CA PRO A 371 -16.80 -28.99 -12.59
C PRO A 371 -16.49 -28.63 -14.06
N TRP A 372 -15.69 -29.47 -14.72
CA TRP A 372 -15.15 -29.20 -16.05
C TRP A 372 -16.20 -28.90 -17.11
N THR A 373 -17.35 -29.56 -17.04
CA THR A 373 -18.42 -29.46 -18.05
C THR A 373 -19.16 -28.13 -18.05
N GLN A 374 -19.18 -27.40 -16.92
CA GLN A 374 -19.82 -26.07 -16.83
C GLN A 374 -18.89 -24.91 -17.20
N LEU A 375 -17.57 -25.15 -17.26
CA LEU A 375 -16.61 -24.09 -17.51
C LEU A 375 -16.49 -23.76 -19.00
N SER A 376 -16.64 -22.48 -19.31
CA SER A 376 -16.40 -21.89 -20.64
C SER A 376 -15.01 -21.27 -20.78
N LYS A 377 -14.39 -20.89 -19.66
CA LYS A 377 -13.03 -20.37 -19.62
C LYS A 377 -12.24 -20.99 -18.47
N TYR A 378 -11.01 -21.38 -18.75
CA TYR A 378 -10.07 -21.86 -17.74
C TYR A 378 -8.70 -21.21 -17.91
N HIS A 379 -8.10 -20.81 -16.80
CA HIS A 379 -6.78 -20.23 -16.77
C HIS A 379 -5.93 -20.86 -15.66
N GLU A 380 -4.87 -21.56 -16.03
CA GLU A 380 -3.88 -22.12 -15.11
C GLU A 380 -2.54 -21.40 -15.32
N ALA A 381 -1.94 -20.91 -14.24
CA ALA A 381 -0.65 -20.25 -14.25
C ALA A 381 0.19 -20.66 -13.04
N ASP A 382 1.47 -20.97 -13.23
CA ASP A 382 2.42 -21.29 -12.15
C ASP A 382 1.98 -22.48 -11.25
N CYS A 383 1.01 -23.29 -11.68
CA CYS A 383 0.60 -24.46 -10.92
C CYS A 383 1.68 -25.54 -11.02
N THR A 384 2.59 -25.58 -10.03
CA THR A 384 3.48 -26.71 -9.80
C THR A 384 2.62 -27.88 -9.32
N TRP A 385 2.85 -29.08 -9.84
CA TRP A 385 2.21 -30.27 -9.30
C TRP A 385 3.20 -30.88 -8.31
N PRO A 386 2.75 -31.64 -7.30
CA PRO A 386 3.61 -32.08 -6.19
C PRO A 386 4.95 -32.56 -6.71
N TYR A 387 6.01 -31.93 -6.21
CA TYR A 387 7.41 -32.23 -6.49
C TYR A 387 7.73 -33.66 -6.05
N GLY A 388 7.29 -34.60 -6.85
CA GLY A 388 7.66 -36.00 -6.92
C GLY A 388 7.54 -36.37 -8.38
N PRO A 389 8.22 -37.43 -8.86
CA PRO A 389 7.90 -37.99 -10.16
C PRO A 389 6.38 -38.21 -10.16
N PRO A 390 5.61 -37.51 -11.01
CA PRO A 390 4.17 -37.67 -11.01
C PRO A 390 3.90 -39.15 -11.21
N ASP A 391 3.35 -39.79 -10.19
CA ASP A 391 2.85 -41.16 -10.31
C ASP A 391 1.97 -41.20 -11.57
N MET A 392 2.10 -42.27 -12.37
CA MET A 392 1.38 -42.43 -13.65
C MET A 392 -0.09 -42.04 -13.52
N ARG A 393 -0.69 -42.38 -12.37
CA ARG A 393 -2.07 -42.04 -12.01
C ARG A 393 -2.38 -40.54 -12.05
N THR A 394 -1.46 -39.71 -11.58
CA THR A 394 -1.58 -38.23 -11.64
C THR A 394 -1.40 -37.71 -13.06
N ARG A 395 -0.98 -38.50 -14.04
CA ARG A 395 -0.97 -38.09 -15.46
C ARG A 395 -2.26 -38.48 -16.16
N GLU A 396 -2.69 -39.73 -16.01
CA GLU A 396 -3.93 -40.27 -16.60
C GLU A 396 -5.16 -39.47 -16.18
N LEU A 397 -5.27 -39.15 -14.89
CA LEU A 397 -6.37 -38.34 -14.37
C LEU A 397 -6.42 -36.94 -15.03
N ARG A 398 -5.32 -36.45 -15.63
CA ARG A 398 -5.24 -35.10 -16.20
C ARG A 398 -5.84 -35.11 -17.59
N TRP A 399 -5.44 -36.11 -18.36
CA TRP A 399 -6.01 -36.36 -19.67
C TRP A 399 -7.51 -36.67 -19.55
N ALA A 400 -7.91 -37.40 -18.51
CA ALA A 400 -9.32 -37.62 -18.17
C ALA A 400 -10.06 -36.33 -17.77
N ALA A 401 -9.38 -35.34 -17.18
CA ALA A 401 -9.98 -34.03 -16.90
C ALA A 401 -10.08 -33.18 -18.18
N TYR A 402 -9.03 -33.17 -19.00
CA TYR A 402 -9.02 -32.43 -20.27
C TYR A 402 -10.05 -32.97 -21.26
N SER A 403 -10.31 -34.28 -21.29
CA SER A 403 -11.37 -34.86 -22.12
C SER A 403 -12.78 -34.40 -21.73
N GLN A 404 -12.96 -33.85 -20.52
CA GLN A 404 -14.23 -33.28 -20.07
C GLN A 404 -14.44 -31.82 -20.51
N LEU A 405 -13.42 -31.15 -21.06
CA LEU A 405 -13.44 -29.74 -21.47
C LEU A 405 -14.21 -29.46 -22.78
N THR A 406 -15.33 -30.15 -22.99
CA THR A 406 -16.10 -30.11 -24.25
C THR A 406 -16.83 -28.77 -24.48
N SER A 407 -17.03 -27.97 -23.42
CA SER A 407 -17.72 -26.67 -23.44
C SER A 407 -16.76 -25.46 -23.44
N MET A 408 -15.45 -25.69 -23.40
CA MET A 408 -14.45 -24.62 -23.32
C MET A 408 -14.40 -23.77 -24.59
N VAL A 409 -14.41 -22.46 -24.39
CA VAL A 409 -14.19 -21.44 -25.42
C VAL A 409 -12.78 -20.84 -25.30
N GLU A 410 -12.28 -20.69 -24.06
CA GLU A 410 -10.96 -20.14 -23.78
C GLU A 410 -10.18 -20.99 -22.78
N LEU A 411 -8.95 -21.36 -23.15
CA LEU A 411 -8.10 -22.23 -22.35
C LEU A 411 -6.72 -21.61 -22.21
N THR A 412 -6.27 -21.38 -20.99
CA THR A 412 -4.86 -21.11 -20.69
C THR A 412 -4.31 -22.21 -19.81
N ILE A 413 -3.24 -22.88 -20.25
CA ILE A 413 -2.55 -23.92 -19.48
C ILE A 413 -1.08 -23.58 -19.39
N ASP A 414 -0.52 -23.76 -18.20
CA ASP A 414 0.91 -23.73 -17.95
C ASP A 414 1.48 -25.16 -17.96
N PHE A 415 2.47 -25.41 -18.82
CA PHE A 415 3.13 -26.70 -19.00
C PHE A 415 4.50 -26.80 -18.33
N SER A 416 4.92 -25.80 -17.55
CA SER A 416 6.26 -25.70 -16.95
C SER A 416 6.75 -26.96 -16.24
N ASN A 417 5.84 -27.81 -15.74
CA ASN A 417 6.18 -29.01 -15.00
C ASN A 417 5.60 -30.32 -15.59
N HIS A 418 5.03 -30.31 -16.81
CA HIS A 418 3.86 -31.17 -17.06
C HIS A 418 3.89 -32.18 -18.21
N LEU A 419 4.86 -32.16 -19.12
CA LEU A 419 4.82 -33.08 -20.26
C LEU A 419 6.21 -33.58 -20.63
N THR A 420 6.59 -34.73 -20.06
CA THR A 420 7.59 -35.59 -20.69
C THR A 420 6.95 -36.23 -21.94
N PRO A 421 7.65 -36.30 -23.09
CA PRO A 421 7.10 -36.75 -24.38
C PRO A 421 6.44 -38.15 -24.37
N ASP A 422 6.77 -38.99 -23.39
CA ASP A 422 6.55 -40.44 -23.46
C ASP A 422 5.17 -40.91 -22.95
N ASN A 423 4.36 -40.04 -22.33
CA ASN A 423 3.10 -40.45 -21.68
C ASN A 423 1.92 -39.56 -22.12
N HIS A 424 1.52 -39.69 -23.39
CA HIS A 424 0.33 -39.05 -23.94
C HIS A 424 -0.75 -40.09 -24.22
N PRO A 425 -2.04 -39.71 -24.17
CA PRO A 425 -3.09 -40.61 -24.66
C PRO A 425 -2.85 -40.91 -26.14
N ASP A 426 -3.17 -42.13 -26.56
CA ASP A 426 -3.06 -42.55 -27.96
C ASP A 426 -3.93 -41.66 -28.88
N ASP A 427 -5.06 -41.17 -28.35
CA ASP A 427 -5.98 -40.28 -29.05
C ASP A 427 -5.89 -38.83 -28.55
N PRO A 428 -5.91 -37.83 -29.45
CA PRO A 428 -5.94 -36.42 -29.07
C PRO A 428 -7.25 -36.07 -28.36
N VAL A 429 -7.16 -35.22 -27.34
CA VAL A 429 -8.31 -34.68 -26.63
C VAL A 429 -9.08 -33.71 -27.53
N LEU A 430 -10.33 -34.06 -27.86
CA LEU A 430 -11.20 -33.21 -28.67
C LEU A 430 -11.79 -32.06 -27.85
N LEU A 431 -11.47 -30.83 -28.25
CA LEU A 431 -11.98 -29.57 -27.69
C LEU A 431 -12.81 -28.83 -28.77
N PRO A 432 -14.06 -29.25 -29.01
CA PRO A 432 -14.80 -28.89 -30.22
C PRO A 432 -15.23 -27.42 -30.27
N LYS A 433 -15.25 -26.72 -29.13
CA LYS A 433 -15.69 -25.32 -29.00
C LYS A 433 -14.55 -24.34 -28.72
N LEU A 434 -13.30 -24.82 -28.65
CA LEU A 434 -12.20 -23.97 -28.22
C LEU A 434 -11.83 -22.97 -29.32
N GLU A 435 -12.04 -21.69 -29.05
CA GLU A 435 -11.71 -20.60 -29.97
C GLU A 435 -10.39 -19.93 -29.61
N ARG A 436 -10.03 -19.90 -28.32
CA ARG A 436 -8.82 -19.22 -27.82
C ARG A 436 -8.01 -20.15 -26.93
N ALA A 437 -6.73 -20.33 -27.26
CA ALA A 437 -5.79 -21.11 -26.48
C ALA A 437 -4.55 -20.30 -26.13
N CYS A 438 -4.07 -20.41 -24.90
CA CYS A 438 -2.81 -19.86 -24.43
C CYS A 438 -2.01 -20.95 -23.72
N PHE A 439 -0.84 -21.29 -24.24
CA PHE A 439 0.02 -22.32 -23.68
C PHE A 439 1.31 -21.69 -23.18
N VAL A 440 1.51 -21.75 -21.87
CA VAL A 440 2.71 -21.26 -21.19
C VAL A 440 3.67 -22.45 -21.06
N PHE A 441 4.95 -22.32 -21.46
CA PHE A 441 5.94 -23.41 -21.48
C PHE A 441 5.54 -24.66 -22.31
N GLY A 442 4.73 -24.49 -23.35
CA GLY A 442 4.18 -25.58 -24.15
C GLY A 442 5.21 -26.42 -24.91
N ASN A 443 4.93 -27.71 -25.10
CA ASN A 443 5.70 -28.65 -25.92
C ASN A 443 5.19 -28.65 -27.39
N GLN A 444 6.06 -28.92 -28.37
CA GLN A 444 5.75 -29.00 -29.79
C GLN A 444 4.66 -30.03 -30.13
N ARG A 445 4.49 -31.01 -29.25
CA ARG A 445 3.46 -32.05 -29.37
C ARG A 445 2.07 -31.61 -28.92
N LEU A 446 1.85 -30.34 -28.59
CA LEU A 446 0.54 -29.81 -28.19
C LEU A 446 -0.59 -30.19 -29.13
N PHE A 447 -0.30 -30.15 -30.41
CA PHE A 447 -1.21 -30.52 -31.49
C PHE A 447 -1.44 -32.03 -31.66
N GLN A 448 -0.58 -32.87 -31.07
CA GLN A 448 -0.81 -34.31 -30.93
C GLN A 448 -1.71 -34.60 -29.73
N PHE A 449 -1.77 -33.67 -28.76
CA PHE A 449 -2.54 -33.85 -27.53
C PHE A 449 -3.95 -33.29 -27.62
N PHE A 450 -4.19 -32.31 -28.48
CA PHE A 450 -5.49 -31.63 -28.58
C PHE A 450 -5.94 -31.49 -30.05
N ASP A 451 -7.17 -31.93 -30.31
CA ASP A 451 -7.91 -31.59 -31.53
C ASP A 451 -8.85 -30.41 -31.23
N MET A 452 -8.65 -29.29 -31.90
CA MET A 452 -9.25 -27.99 -31.58
C MET A 452 -9.82 -27.37 -32.87
N PRO A 453 -10.86 -27.97 -33.48
CA PRO A 453 -11.28 -27.64 -34.83
C PRO A 453 -11.71 -26.19 -35.03
N LEU A 454 -12.11 -25.45 -33.98
CA LEU A 454 -12.57 -24.06 -34.05
C LEU A 454 -11.54 -23.04 -33.56
N LEU A 455 -10.27 -23.42 -33.40
CA LEU A 455 -9.24 -22.56 -32.83
C LEU A 455 -8.96 -21.35 -33.72
N GLN A 456 -9.22 -20.15 -33.20
CA GLN A 456 -9.00 -18.88 -33.91
C GLN A 456 -7.76 -18.15 -33.39
N ASN A 457 -7.54 -18.16 -32.07
CA ASN A 457 -6.44 -17.42 -31.45
C ASN A 457 -5.55 -18.37 -30.64
N LEU A 458 -4.28 -18.44 -31.01
CA LEU A 458 -3.30 -19.26 -30.35
C LEU A 458 -2.16 -18.39 -29.81
N THR A 459 -1.93 -18.46 -28.50
CA THR A 459 -0.79 -17.82 -27.84
C THR A 459 0.14 -18.88 -27.26
N TYR A 460 1.41 -18.84 -27.64
CA TYR A 460 2.49 -19.55 -26.97
C TYR A 460 3.29 -18.57 -26.13
N SER A 461 3.51 -18.87 -24.85
CA SER A 461 4.36 -18.07 -23.97
C SER A 461 5.51 -18.90 -23.41
N TYR A 462 6.71 -18.34 -23.40
CA TYR A 462 7.92 -18.94 -22.84
C TYR A 462 8.29 -20.29 -23.46
N LEU A 463 8.42 -20.33 -24.79
CA LEU A 463 9.04 -21.48 -25.48
C LEU A 463 10.43 -21.75 -24.87
N HIS A 464 10.66 -23.01 -24.48
CA HIS A 464 11.92 -23.49 -23.92
C HIS A 464 12.87 -23.93 -25.05
N ASP A 465 14.19 -23.83 -24.87
CA ASP A 465 15.18 -24.12 -25.91
C ASP A 465 15.08 -25.56 -26.46
N SER A 466 14.63 -26.51 -25.64
CA SER A 466 14.39 -27.91 -26.04
C SER A 466 13.28 -28.11 -27.08
N TRP A 467 12.46 -27.09 -27.37
CA TRP A 467 11.56 -27.09 -28.52
C TRP A 467 12.32 -27.16 -29.86
N MET A 468 13.58 -26.70 -29.87
CA MET A 468 14.36 -26.47 -31.08
C MET A 468 15.25 -27.65 -31.47
N GLU A 469 15.80 -28.36 -30.48
CA GLU A 469 16.67 -29.53 -30.73
C GLU A 469 15.91 -30.72 -31.33
N ALA A 470 14.59 -30.74 -31.21
CA ALA A 470 13.74 -31.86 -31.58
C ALA A 470 12.92 -31.65 -32.87
N ILE A 471 13.19 -30.59 -33.65
CA ILE A 471 12.74 -30.50 -35.04
C ILE A 471 13.86 -31.16 -35.88
N PRO A 472 13.78 -32.45 -36.22
CA PRO A 472 14.82 -33.08 -37.01
C PRO A 472 14.96 -32.33 -38.33
N HIS A 473 16.16 -31.78 -38.60
CA HIS A 473 16.52 -31.13 -39.87
C HIS A 473 16.33 -32.04 -41.10
N SER A 474 16.06 -33.34 -40.87
CA SER A 474 15.89 -34.35 -41.90
C SER A 474 14.84 -35.39 -41.50
N ALA A 475 13.55 -35.03 -41.52
CA ALA A 475 12.50 -36.01 -41.78
C ALA A 475 11.16 -35.30 -41.97
N THR A 476 10.49 -35.68 -43.05
CA THR A 476 9.05 -35.67 -43.22
C THR A 476 8.37 -36.39 -42.05
N VAL A 477 8.34 -35.79 -40.87
CA VAL A 477 7.41 -36.22 -39.84
C VAL A 477 6.07 -35.72 -40.35
N ASN A 478 5.32 -36.63 -40.98
CA ASN A 478 3.87 -36.51 -41.18
C ASN A 478 3.22 -36.47 -39.79
N VAL A 479 3.51 -35.44 -38.98
CA VAL A 479 2.63 -35.09 -37.88
C VAL A 479 1.36 -34.66 -38.60
N PRO A 480 0.25 -35.41 -38.46
CA PRO A 480 -0.99 -35.06 -39.12
C PRO A 480 -1.28 -33.61 -38.81
N VAL A 481 -1.50 -32.84 -39.87
CA VAL A 481 -1.95 -31.45 -39.76
C VAL A 481 -3.14 -31.49 -38.83
N PRO A 482 -3.10 -30.82 -37.67
CA PRO A 482 -4.27 -30.74 -36.82
C PRO A 482 -5.32 -30.01 -37.63
N ARG A 483 -6.50 -30.63 -37.79
CA ARG A 483 -7.67 -29.98 -38.42
C ARG A 483 -7.93 -28.59 -37.80
N SER A 484 -7.49 -28.41 -36.56
CA SER A 484 -7.43 -27.20 -35.75
C SER A 484 -6.80 -25.96 -36.38
N LEU A 485 -5.94 -26.07 -37.41
CA LEU A 485 -5.27 -24.89 -37.97
C LEU A 485 -6.08 -24.17 -39.06
N SER A 486 -7.11 -24.81 -39.60
CA SER A 486 -7.89 -24.27 -40.73
C SER A 486 -8.56 -22.93 -40.43
N HIS A 487 -8.94 -22.69 -39.17
CA HIS A 487 -9.61 -21.47 -38.71
C HIS A 487 -8.71 -20.52 -37.90
N LEU A 488 -7.40 -20.81 -37.82
CA LEU A 488 -6.48 -20.00 -37.03
C LEU A 488 -6.30 -18.62 -37.68
N ARG A 489 -6.65 -17.56 -36.96
CA ARG A 489 -6.56 -16.14 -37.39
C ARG A 489 -5.41 -15.40 -36.76
N THR A 490 -5.14 -15.69 -35.49
CA THR A 490 -4.11 -15.00 -34.71
C THR A 490 -3.14 -16.01 -34.11
N LEU A 491 -1.86 -15.84 -34.39
CA LEU A 491 -0.78 -16.59 -33.76
C LEU A 491 0.14 -15.63 -33.01
N ARG A 492 0.22 -15.80 -31.69
CA ARG A 492 1.15 -15.05 -30.84
C ARG A 492 2.18 -16.00 -30.25
N VAL A 493 3.45 -15.66 -30.37
CA VAL A 493 4.57 -16.42 -29.82
C VAL A 493 5.40 -15.47 -28.96
N ARG A 494 5.52 -15.78 -27.67
CA ARG A 494 6.39 -15.08 -26.73
C ARG A 494 7.55 -15.96 -26.34
N ALA A 495 8.76 -15.48 -26.62
CA ALA A 495 9.99 -16.12 -26.19
C ALA A 495 10.35 -15.69 -24.75
N ARG A 496 10.97 -16.57 -23.96
CA ARG A 496 11.58 -16.16 -22.67
C ARG A 496 13.01 -15.63 -22.88
N SER A 497 13.73 -16.32 -23.74
CA SER A 497 15.08 -16.06 -24.19
C SER A 497 15.16 -16.74 -25.56
N MET A 498 15.55 -16.03 -26.60
CA MET A 498 15.84 -16.64 -27.90
C MET A 498 17.12 -16.02 -28.41
N ASP A 499 18.06 -16.87 -28.80
CA ASP A 499 19.16 -16.44 -29.65
C ASP A 499 18.68 -16.33 -31.12
N LEU A 500 19.44 -15.61 -31.94
CA LEU A 500 19.14 -15.43 -33.36
C LEU A 500 19.02 -16.76 -34.14
N PRO A 501 19.87 -17.79 -33.87
CA PRO A 501 19.70 -19.11 -34.46
C PRO A 501 18.33 -19.73 -34.16
N THR A 502 17.85 -19.64 -32.92
CA THR A 502 16.53 -20.15 -32.52
C THR A 502 15.41 -19.49 -33.32
N ILE A 503 15.46 -18.17 -33.48
CA ILE A 503 14.51 -17.40 -34.29
C ILE A 503 14.52 -17.88 -35.75
N TRP A 504 15.70 -18.19 -36.31
CA TRP A 504 15.82 -18.67 -37.68
C TRP A 504 15.20 -20.07 -37.87
N SER A 505 15.48 -21.00 -36.97
CA SER A 505 14.88 -22.34 -36.98
C SER A 505 13.36 -22.32 -36.76
N LEU A 506 12.83 -21.35 -36.01
CA LEU A 506 11.39 -21.12 -35.94
C LEU A 506 10.81 -20.74 -37.30
N GLY A 507 11.57 -20.03 -38.14
CA GLY A 507 11.15 -19.69 -39.51
C GLY A 507 10.77 -20.90 -40.35
N LEU A 508 11.43 -22.05 -40.16
CA LEU A 508 11.07 -23.31 -40.84
C LEU A 508 9.74 -23.88 -40.32
N GLY A 509 9.51 -23.84 -39.02
CA GLY A 509 8.24 -24.25 -38.41
C GLY A 509 7.07 -23.32 -38.79
N PHE A 510 7.30 -22.00 -38.79
CA PHE A 510 6.30 -21.02 -39.21
C PHE A 510 5.88 -21.20 -40.66
N ARG A 511 6.80 -21.58 -41.56
CA ARG A 511 6.45 -21.85 -42.95
C ARG A 511 5.38 -22.93 -43.07
N ASP A 512 5.48 -24.00 -42.30
CA ASP A 512 4.47 -25.08 -42.30
C ASP A 512 3.13 -24.59 -41.76
N ILE A 513 3.14 -23.80 -40.66
CA ILE A 513 1.93 -23.18 -40.10
C ILE A 513 1.27 -22.24 -41.12
N LEU A 514 2.05 -21.37 -41.77
CA LEU A 514 1.57 -20.43 -42.79
C LEU A 514 0.92 -21.16 -43.96
N THR A 515 1.48 -22.30 -44.40
CA THR A 515 0.90 -23.09 -45.48
C THR A 515 -0.39 -23.81 -45.09
N ARG A 516 -0.58 -24.09 -43.79
CA ARG A 516 -1.69 -24.91 -43.27
C ARG A 516 -2.80 -24.10 -42.61
N ALA A 517 -2.57 -22.82 -42.32
CA ALA A 517 -3.53 -21.89 -41.73
C ALA A 517 -3.90 -20.79 -42.74
N PRO A 518 -4.79 -21.07 -43.72
CA PRO A 518 -5.13 -20.11 -44.77
C PRO A 518 -5.87 -18.86 -44.25
N GLU A 519 -6.51 -18.95 -43.08
CA GLU A 519 -7.21 -17.83 -42.42
C GLU A 519 -6.29 -16.96 -41.53
N LEU A 520 -4.99 -17.24 -41.45
CA LEU A 520 -4.08 -16.55 -40.53
C LEU A 520 -3.81 -15.11 -40.99
N THR A 521 -4.33 -14.15 -40.24
CA THR A 521 -4.22 -12.71 -40.54
C THR A 521 -3.14 -12.00 -39.73
N GLU A 522 -2.87 -12.47 -38.51
CA GLU A 522 -1.99 -11.78 -37.57
C GLU A 522 -0.97 -12.74 -36.94
N ILE A 523 0.30 -12.33 -36.98
CA ILE A 523 1.39 -13.04 -36.30
C ILE A 523 2.13 -12.05 -35.41
N PHE A 524 2.16 -12.35 -34.11
CA PHE A 524 2.88 -11.57 -33.12
C PHE A 524 4.04 -12.40 -32.59
N ILE A 525 5.26 -11.87 -32.70
CA ILE A 525 6.45 -12.49 -32.13
C ILE A 525 7.00 -11.52 -31.08
N ASP A 526 6.72 -11.81 -29.80
CA ASP A 526 7.28 -11.07 -28.67
C ASP A 526 8.66 -11.68 -28.34
N VAL A 527 9.72 -11.08 -28.87
CA VAL A 527 11.09 -11.41 -28.49
C VAL A 527 11.50 -10.47 -27.35
N PRO A 528 11.82 -10.97 -26.14
CA PRO A 528 12.32 -10.12 -25.08
C PRO A 528 13.63 -9.52 -25.56
N CYS A 529 13.71 -8.18 -25.57
CA CYS A 529 14.96 -7.50 -25.83
C CYS A 529 15.92 -7.90 -24.71
N VAL A 530 16.88 -8.77 -25.03
CA VAL A 530 18.02 -9.01 -24.14
C VAL A 530 18.71 -7.65 -24.06
N SER A 531 18.48 -6.91 -22.98
CA SER A 531 19.27 -5.72 -22.70
C SER A 531 20.71 -6.21 -22.66
N GLN A 532 21.47 -5.96 -23.73
CA GLN A 532 22.88 -6.29 -23.79
C GLN A 532 23.52 -5.63 -22.58
N SER A 533 23.79 -6.41 -21.55
CA SER A 533 24.44 -5.97 -20.33
C SER A 533 25.92 -5.76 -20.64
N SER A 534 26.24 -4.74 -21.44
CA SER A 534 27.51 -4.00 -21.49
C SER A 534 28.85 -4.77 -21.53
N SER A 535 28.88 -6.10 -21.72
CA SER A 535 30.11 -6.90 -21.61
C SER A 535 30.57 -7.57 -22.90
N LEU A 536 29.90 -7.33 -24.03
CA LEU A 536 30.37 -7.80 -25.35
C LEU A 536 30.79 -6.62 -26.22
N ARG A 537 32.04 -6.16 -26.00
CA ARG A 537 32.93 -5.77 -27.10
C ARG A 537 33.62 -7.05 -27.57
N GLY A 538 33.32 -7.46 -28.80
CA GLY A 538 33.90 -8.61 -29.46
C GLY A 538 33.24 -8.77 -30.82
#